data_AF-A0A927MCY8-F1
#
_entry.id   AF-A0A927MCY8-F1
#
_cell.length_a   1.000
_cell.length_b   1.000
_cell.length_c   1.000
_cell.angle_alpha   90.00
_cell.angle_beta   90.00
_cell.angle_gamma   90.00
#
_symmetry.space_group_name_H-M   'P 1'
#
loop_
_entity.id
_entity.type
_entity.pdbx_description
1 polymer ?
#
loop_
_entity_poly.entity_id
_entity_poly.type
_entity_poly.pdbx_seq_one_letter_code
_entity_poly.pdbx_strand_id
1 'polypeptide(L)'
;MGHGPLLQLGFLDDWTDRLRRAPGPPVVGVLLRGSHARGAATAYSDVDIDVLVSGGPYVAYPAYLAETGERLTHLSVAVRDVRSWLARLDQPADWSFGLPVVAPARLLWASDEWRQSIELTEIRQRPGDPDLENVVAGLGKVTAACAAGDEFGARFAAAELARRCPSIIRLANPSVTVPSRRAALSAALDLPVAPAGYRDDMVSCLGLRTDSLPRLHAAAGRLVAGAVALAGPYADDLAPLIGPELTAALRDGRLDRYVAQLARPGRPDADPGSPTPPHRSPAADQGRSAAGAVDPAEGREDHSIRDGWAAPAPRAKQSGTMPVPDLSPAARTAAPGPAADGPARPSALDPAIAARLRRNPDGLVTAVVRAYDSGDVLMVAWMDDEALHRTLSTGRATYWSRSRREYWVKGETSGHHQYVRAVALDCDGDALLVSVDQVGAACHTGSRTCFADELPVTGTGNLTAGTTS
;
A
#
# COMPACT_ATOMS: atom_id res chain seq x y z
N MET A 1 -18.01 7.49 36.67
CA MET A 1 -17.72 8.39 35.54
C MET A 1 -19.05 8.92 35.06
N GLY A 2 -19.33 10.20 35.25
CA GLY A 2 -20.64 10.77 34.92
C GLY A 2 -20.87 10.75 33.41
N HIS A 3 -22.04 10.27 32.98
CA HIS A 3 -22.50 10.44 31.61
C HIS A 3 -22.44 11.95 31.28
N GLY A 4 -21.76 12.32 30.20
CA GLY A 4 -21.74 13.71 29.73
C GLY A 4 -23.18 14.15 29.46
N PRO A 5 -23.53 15.44 29.67
CA PRO A 5 -24.87 15.90 29.40
C PRO A 5 -25.22 15.57 27.95
N LEU A 6 -26.31 14.83 27.77
CA LEU A 6 -26.94 14.58 26.49
C LEU A 6 -27.05 15.91 25.75
N LEU A 7 -26.80 15.90 24.44
CA LEU A 7 -27.05 17.07 23.59
C LEU A 7 -28.42 17.64 23.96
N GLN A 8 -28.51 18.97 24.12
CA GLN A 8 -29.75 19.62 24.54
C GLN A 8 -30.94 19.11 23.73
N LEU A 9 -32.12 18.99 24.35
CA LEU A 9 -33.34 18.62 23.66
C LEU A 9 -33.48 19.48 22.40
N GLY A 10 -33.56 18.83 21.23
CA GLY A 10 -33.68 19.50 19.92
C GLY A 10 -32.37 19.78 19.18
N PHE A 11 -31.18 19.71 19.81
CA PHE A 11 -29.91 20.03 19.14
C PHE A 11 -29.68 19.21 17.86
N LEU A 12 -29.91 17.89 17.91
CA LEU A 12 -29.73 17.03 16.76
C LEU A 12 -30.82 17.25 15.71
N ASP A 13 -32.03 17.60 16.12
CA ASP A 13 -33.14 17.88 15.21
C ASP A 13 -32.85 19.17 14.44
N ASP A 14 -32.46 20.25 15.14
CA ASP A 14 -32.06 21.53 14.57
C ASP A 14 -30.90 21.38 13.58
N TRP A 15 -29.86 20.63 13.96
CA TRP A 15 -28.71 20.37 13.08
C TRP A 15 -29.08 19.48 11.89
N THR A 16 -29.92 18.46 12.09
CA THR A 16 -30.42 17.64 10.98
C THR A 16 -31.15 18.50 9.96
N ASP A 17 -32.02 19.38 10.44
CA ASP A 17 -32.77 20.31 9.62
C ASP A 17 -31.89 21.35 8.90
N ARG A 18 -30.89 21.88 9.59
CA ARG A 18 -29.89 22.78 9.01
C ARG A 18 -29.08 22.09 7.91
N LEU A 19 -28.60 20.87 8.15
CA LEU A 19 -27.80 20.11 7.19
C LEU A 19 -28.61 19.71 5.96
N ARG A 20 -29.90 19.36 6.12
CA ARG A 20 -30.82 19.07 5.01
C ARG A 20 -31.04 20.26 4.10
N ARG A 21 -31.08 21.47 4.66
CA ARG A 21 -31.31 22.73 3.93
C ARG A 21 -30.01 23.40 3.47
N ALA A 22 -28.84 22.82 3.76
CA ALA A 22 -27.57 23.38 3.36
C ALA A 22 -27.47 23.40 1.82
N PRO A 23 -26.87 24.44 1.22
CA PRO A 23 -26.65 24.50 -0.22
C PRO A 23 -25.72 23.36 -0.65
N GLY A 24 -26.07 22.66 -1.72
CA GLY A 24 -25.31 21.53 -2.21
C GLY A 24 -26.17 20.52 -2.95
N PRO A 25 -25.64 19.31 -3.22
CA PRO A 25 -26.40 18.23 -3.82
C PRO A 25 -27.59 17.83 -2.94
N PRO A 26 -28.67 17.26 -3.53
CA PRO A 26 -29.85 16.86 -2.77
C PRO A 26 -29.51 15.89 -1.63
N VAL A 27 -29.82 16.28 -0.39
CA VAL A 27 -29.64 15.45 0.79
C VAL A 27 -30.74 14.38 0.82
N VAL A 28 -30.34 13.11 0.92
CA VAL A 28 -31.24 11.94 0.98
C VAL A 28 -31.19 11.22 2.32
N GLY A 29 -30.20 11.50 3.16
CA GLY A 29 -30.08 10.90 4.48
C GLY A 29 -29.17 11.69 5.43
N VAL A 30 -29.44 11.60 6.72
CA VAL A 30 -28.60 12.13 7.80
C VAL A 30 -28.49 11.06 8.88
N LEU A 31 -27.27 10.61 9.18
CA LEU A 31 -27.01 9.57 10.17
C LEU A 31 -26.03 10.07 11.23
N LEU A 32 -26.39 9.84 12.49
CA LEU A 32 -25.48 10.03 13.61
C LEU A 32 -24.56 8.82 13.75
N ARG A 33 -23.28 9.10 13.96
CA ARG A 33 -22.20 8.12 14.12
C ARG A 33 -21.53 8.30 15.49
N GLY A 34 -20.44 7.57 15.69
CA GLY A 34 -19.51 7.84 16.78
C GLY A 34 -20.08 7.56 18.17
N SER A 35 -19.56 8.30 19.16
CA SER A 35 -19.86 8.08 20.57
C SER A 35 -21.32 8.42 20.93
N HIS A 36 -21.90 9.42 20.27
CA HIS A 36 -23.30 9.81 20.47
C HIS A 36 -24.29 8.76 19.95
N ALA A 37 -24.04 8.17 18.78
CA ALA A 37 -24.85 7.05 18.29
C ALA A 37 -24.81 5.82 19.21
N ARG A 38 -23.68 5.61 19.89
CA ARG A 38 -23.49 4.51 20.86
C ARG A 38 -24.02 4.79 22.26
N GLY A 39 -24.47 6.00 22.57
CA GLY A 39 -24.83 6.41 23.93
C GLY A 39 -23.63 6.47 24.91
N ALA A 40 -22.41 6.57 24.39
CA ALA A 40 -21.16 6.58 25.16
C ALA A 40 -20.43 7.94 25.09
N ALA A 41 -21.13 9.00 24.70
CA ALA A 41 -20.55 10.33 24.59
C ALA A 41 -20.19 10.94 25.95
N THR A 42 -19.14 11.75 25.96
CA THR A 42 -18.65 12.50 27.12
C THR A 42 -18.74 14.00 26.85
N ALA A 43 -18.35 14.82 27.84
CA ALA A 43 -18.28 16.27 27.65
C ALA A 43 -17.30 16.70 26.53
N TYR A 44 -16.34 15.84 26.17
CA TYR A 44 -15.30 16.09 25.17
C TYR A 44 -15.56 15.40 23.83
N SER A 45 -16.68 14.69 23.71
CA SER A 45 -17.04 14.01 22.47
C SER A 45 -17.49 15.01 21.41
N ASP A 46 -17.00 14.81 20.19
CA ASP A 46 -17.53 15.41 18.98
C ASP A 46 -18.79 14.69 18.52
N VAL A 47 -19.59 15.40 17.72
CA VAL A 47 -20.79 14.88 17.07
C VAL A 47 -20.43 14.50 15.64
N ASP A 48 -20.33 13.20 15.38
CA ASP A 48 -20.07 12.66 14.04
C ASP A 48 -21.38 12.47 13.27
N ILE A 49 -21.52 13.10 12.10
CA ILE A 49 -22.71 12.98 11.24
C ILE A 49 -22.30 12.60 9.82
N ASP A 50 -22.89 11.55 9.27
CA ASP A 50 -22.88 11.30 7.82
C ASP A 50 -24.08 12.01 7.19
N VAL A 51 -23.82 12.85 6.18
CA VAL A 51 -24.86 13.43 5.32
C VAL A 51 -24.78 12.73 3.97
N LEU A 52 -25.83 11.97 3.65
CA LEU A 52 -25.91 11.23 2.40
C LEU A 52 -26.60 12.09 1.35
N VAL A 53 -25.98 12.23 0.18
CA VAL A 53 -26.51 13.00 -0.94
C VAL A 53 -26.70 12.14 -2.18
N SER A 54 -27.55 12.59 -3.10
CA SER A 54 -27.73 11.99 -4.43
C SER A 54 -27.28 12.94 -5.54
N GLY A 55 -27.28 12.46 -6.80
CA GLY A 55 -26.96 13.29 -7.97
C GLY A 55 -25.51 13.17 -8.48
N GLY A 56 -24.73 12.25 -7.94
CA GLY A 56 -23.39 11.92 -8.46
C GLY A 56 -22.35 11.78 -7.35
N PRO A 57 -21.14 11.32 -7.70
CA PRO A 57 -20.06 11.12 -6.74
C PRO A 57 -19.69 12.45 -6.10
N TYR A 58 -19.99 12.59 -4.82
CA TYR A 58 -19.76 13.79 -4.04
C TYR A 58 -19.16 13.41 -2.70
N VAL A 59 -18.11 14.12 -2.28
CA VAL A 59 -17.49 13.95 -0.96
C VAL A 59 -17.07 15.32 -0.44
N ALA A 60 -17.52 15.68 0.76
CA ALA A 60 -17.06 16.86 1.49
C ALA A 60 -16.95 16.54 2.98
N TYR A 61 -16.04 17.22 3.68
CA TYR A 61 -15.83 17.03 5.12
C TYR A 61 -15.92 18.37 5.88
N PRO A 62 -17.08 19.06 5.85
CA PRO A 62 -17.24 20.26 6.65
C PRO A 62 -17.17 19.94 8.15
N ALA A 63 -16.61 20.89 8.89
CA ALA A 63 -16.58 20.87 10.34
C ALA A 63 -17.24 22.14 10.87
N TYR A 64 -17.97 22.02 11.97
CA TYR A 64 -18.65 23.14 12.61
C TYR A 64 -18.31 23.17 14.10
N LEU A 65 -18.35 24.38 14.65
CA LEU A 65 -18.40 24.60 16.08
C LEU A 65 -19.79 25.16 16.40
N ALA A 66 -20.61 24.38 17.09
CA ALA A 66 -21.91 24.82 17.57
C ALA A 66 -21.78 25.42 18.95
N GLU A 67 -22.27 26.65 19.11
CA GLU A 67 -22.44 27.28 20.41
C GLU A 67 -23.81 26.94 20.97
N THR A 68 -23.84 26.52 22.23
CA THR A 68 -25.07 26.22 22.95
C THR A 68 -24.91 26.65 24.40
N GLY A 69 -25.43 27.85 24.72
CA GLY A 69 -25.05 28.55 25.96
C GLY A 69 -23.55 28.87 25.95
N GLU A 70 -22.84 28.51 27.02
CA GLU A 70 -21.39 28.70 27.12
C GLU A 70 -20.57 27.54 26.53
N ARG A 71 -21.22 26.49 26.00
CA ARG A 71 -20.54 25.30 25.49
C ARG A 71 -20.34 25.37 23.98
N LEU A 72 -19.10 25.12 23.55
CA LEU A 72 -18.76 24.79 22.17
C LEU A 72 -18.81 23.28 21.95
N THR A 73 -19.48 22.86 20.88
CA THR A 73 -19.55 21.46 20.45
C THR A 73 -18.96 21.34 19.05
N HIS A 74 -17.98 20.46 18.86
CA HIS A 74 -17.44 20.15 17.54
C HIS A 74 -18.37 19.17 16.81
N LEU A 75 -18.76 19.52 15.58
CA LEU A 75 -19.51 18.65 14.68
C LEU A 75 -18.62 18.32 13.50
N SER A 76 -18.32 17.03 13.33
CA SER A 76 -17.67 16.51 12.14
C SER A 76 -18.73 15.97 11.20
N VAL A 77 -18.83 16.55 10.00
CA VAL A 77 -19.84 16.16 9.02
C VAL A 77 -19.15 15.56 7.81
N ALA A 78 -19.42 14.29 7.53
CA ALA A 78 -18.98 13.62 6.32
C ALA A 78 -20.12 13.60 5.30
N VAL A 79 -20.06 14.48 4.30
CA VAL A 79 -21.02 14.48 3.20
C VAL A 79 -20.54 13.50 2.13
N ARG A 80 -21.39 12.55 1.74
CA ARG A 80 -21.04 11.48 0.80
C ARG A 80 -22.20 11.15 -0.13
N ASP A 81 -21.89 10.82 -1.38
CA ASP A 81 -22.85 10.16 -2.27
C ASP A 81 -23.37 8.86 -1.64
N VAL A 82 -24.69 8.71 -1.62
CA VAL A 82 -25.38 7.61 -0.93
C VAL A 82 -24.98 6.24 -1.47
N ARG A 83 -24.79 6.10 -2.78
CA ARG A 83 -24.38 4.83 -3.41
C ARG A 83 -22.95 4.48 -3.05
N SER A 84 -22.07 5.48 -3.06
CA SER A 84 -20.67 5.35 -2.64
C SER A 84 -20.57 5.01 -1.16
N TRP A 85 -21.44 5.56 -0.32
CA TRP A 85 -21.51 5.22 1.10
C TRP A 85 -21.97 3.77 1.31
N LEU A 86 -23.04 3.34 0.63
CA LEU A 86 -23.52 1.95 0.67
C LEU A 86 -22.44 0.95 0.23
N ALA A 87 -21.73 1.25 -0.85
CA ALA A 87 -20.62 0.42 -1.34
C ALA A 87 -19.43 0.33 -0.36
N ARG A 88 -19.31 1.29 0.56
CA ARG A 88 -18.26 1.29 1.60
C ARG A 88 -18.67 0.55 2.86
N LEU A 89 -19.96 0.24 3.06
CA LEU A 89 -20.39 -0.53 4.21
C LEU A 89 -19.64 -1.87 4.25
N ASP A 90 -19.47 -2.55 3.12
CA ASP A 90 -18.72 -3.82 3.08
C ASP A 90 -17.19 -3.68 2.98
N GLN A 91 -16.63 -2.48 3.15
CA GLN A 91 -15.16 -2.28 3.07
C GLN A 91 -14.52 -2.31 4.44
N PRO A 92 -13.32 -2.92 4.61
CA PRO A 92 -12.62 -2.92 5.88
C PRO A 92 -12.34 -1.52 6.44
N ALA A 93 -12.34 -1.42 7.77
CA ALA A 93 -11.95 -0.20 8.47
C ALA A 93 -10.45 -0.19 8.78
N ASP A 94 -9.74 0.84 8.34
CA ASP A 94 -8.31 1.05 8.61
C ASP A 94 -7.96 1.12 10.11
N TRP A 95 -8.84 1.71 10.92
CA TRP A 95 -8.64 1.90 12.35
C TRP A 95 -8.88 0.65 13.21
N SER A 96 -9.31 -0.47 12.60
CA SER A 96 -9.82 -1.65 13.30
C SER A 96 -8.77 -2.73 13.61
N PHE A 97 -7.50 -2.52 13.26
CA PHE A 97 -6.45 -3.55 13.30
C PHE A 97 -6.78 -4.77 12.42
N GLY A 98 -7.63 -4.59 11.41
CA GLY A 98 -8.12 -5.68 10.54
C GLY A 98 -9.29 -6.48 11.13
N LEU A 99 -9.79 -6.12 12.32
CA LEU A 99 -10.96 -6.74 12.93
C LEU A 99 -12.26 -6.26 12.27
N PRO A 100 -13.29 -7.11 12.15
CA PRO A 100 -14.57 -6.70 11.58
C PRO A 100 -15.27 -5.67 12.47
N VAL A 101 -15.89 -4.67 11.85
CA VAL A 101 -16.59 -3.60 12.57
C VAL A 101 -18.07 -3.90 12.65
N VAL A 102 -18.64 -3.74 13.83
CA VAL A 102 -20.09 -3.68 14.05
C VAL A 102 -20.34 -2.49 14.95
N ALA A 103 -20.68 -1.36 14.35
CA ALA A 103 -20.80 -0.08 15.05
C ALA A 103 -22.25 0.43 15.00
N PRO A 104 -22.88 0.77 16.14
CA PRO A 104 -24.20 1.39 16.14
C PRO A 104 -24.25 2.64 15.26
N ALA A 105 -25.34 2.77 14.51
CA ALA A 105 -25.66 3.94 13.71
C ALA A 105 -27.09 4.36 14.04
N ARG A 106 -27.34 5.67 14.06
CA ARG A 106 -28.70 6.20 14.30
C ARG A 106 -29.12 7.06 13.14
N LEU A 107 -30.10 6.59 12.38
CA LEU A 107 -30.74 7.41 11.35
C LEU A 107 -31.46 8.58 12.03
N LEU A 108 -31.08 9.81 11.66
CA LEU A 108 -31.75 11.03 12.11
C LEU A 108 -32.85 11.43 11.12
N TRP A 109 -32.57 11.27 9.82
CA TRP A 109 -33.53 11.56 8.76
C TRP A 109 -33.19 10.79 7.48
N ALA A 110 -34.21 10.45 6.70
CA ALA A 110 -34.08 9.92 5.34
C ALA A 110 -35.22 10.42 4.46
N SER A 111 -34.94 10.62 3.17
CA SER A 111 -35.99 10.76 2.16
C SER A 111 -36.74 9.44 1.99
N ASP A 112 -38.01 9.51 1.56
CA ASP A 112 -38.85 8.31 1.42
C ASP A 112 -38.27 7.31 0.41
N GLU A 113 -37.66 7.81 -0.68
CA GLU A 113 -36.99 7.00 -1.69
C GLU A 113 -35.84 6.16 -1.13
N TRP A 114 -35.03 6.74 -0.23
CA TRP A 114 -33.81 6.10 0.25
C TRP A 114 -33.96 5.42 1.61
N ARG A 115 -35.04 5.70 2.36
CA ARG A 115 -35.24 5.23 3.74
C ARG A 115 -34.94 3.74 3.91
N GLN A 116 -35.56 2.88 3.11
CA GLN A 116 -35.37 1.43 3.22
C GLN A 116 -33.90 1.00 3.02
N SER A 117 -33.13 1.73 2.21
CA SER A 117 -31.74 1.42 1.91
C SER A 117 -30.76 1.90 2.99
N ILE A 118 -31.13 2.91 3.79
CA ILE A 118 -30.22 3.57 4.74
C ILE A 118 -30.72 3.54 6.20
N GLU A 119 -31.88 2.95 6.45
CA GLU A 119 -32.43 2.69 7.79
C GLU A 119 -31.69 1.50 8.44
N LEU A 120 -30.45 1.78 8.84
CA LEU A 120 -29.57 0.83 9.50
C LEU A 120 -29.50 1.14 11.00
N THR A 121 -29.63 0.10 11.82
CA THR A 121 -29.36 0.17 13.27
C THR A 121 -27.87 0.09 13.58
N GLU A 122 -27.09 -0.44 12.65
CA GLU A 122 -25.65 -0.66 12.78
C GLU A 122 -24.96 -0.65 11.43
N ILE A 123 -23.68 -0.31 11.45
CA ILE A 123 -22.79 -0.35 10.31
C ILE A 123 -21.84 -1.51 10.50
N ARG A 124 -21.89 -2.42 9.54
CA ARG A 124 -21.11 -3.63 9.49
C ARG A 124 -20.07 -3.49 8.42
N GLN A 125 -18.79 -3.66 8.77
CA GLN A 125 -17.68 -3.67 7.82
C GLN A 125 -16.94 -4.99 7.91
N ARG A 126 -16.62 -5.57 6.74
CA ARG A 126 -15.89 -6.83 6.66
C ARG A 126 -14.50 -6.68 7.29
N PRO A 127 -13.90 -7.77 7.78
CA PRO A 127 -12.54 -7.71 8.32
C PRO A 127 -11.53 -7.38 7.22
N GLY A 128 -10.39 -6.82 7.61
CA GLY A 128 -9.25 -6.64 6.70
C GLY A 128 -8.68 -7.98 6.27
N ASP A 129 -8.09 -8.01 5.08
CA ASP A 129 -7.40 -9.20 4.59
C ASP A 129 -6.18 -9.49 5.50
N PRO A 130 -5.92 -10.75 5.89
CA PRO A 130 -4.77 -11.09 6.72
C PRO A 130 -3.44 -10.75 6.05
N ASP A 131 -2.61 -9.97 6.74
CA ASP A 131 -1.41 -9.37 6.15
C ASP A 131 -0.12 -10.08 6.61
N LEU A 132 -0.03 -11.38 6.32
CA LEU A 132 1.05 -12.26 6.80
C LEU A 132 2.43 -11.82 6.29
N GLU A 133 2.53 -11.44 5.01
CA GLU A 133 3.79 -11.03 4.39
C GLU A 133 4.35 -9.79 5.08
N ASN A 134 3.57 -8.72 5.24
CA ASN A 134 4.06 -7.49 5.85
C ASN A 134 4.37 -7.64 7.33
N VAL A 135 3.68 -8.54 8.05
CA VAL A 135 4.01 -8.85 9.45
C VAL A 135 5.38 -9.53 9.55
N VAL A 136 5.67 -10.49 8.67
CA VAL A 136 6.98 -11.19 8.62
C VAL A 136 8.08 -10.23 8.15
N ALA A 137 7.85 -9.46 7.08
CA ALA A 137 8.79 -8.44 6.60
C ALA A 137 9.06 -7.36 7.66
N GLY A 138 8.04 -6.98 8.43
CA GLY A 138 8.15 -6.07 9.56
C GLY A 138 9.13 -6.55 10.63
N LEU A 139 9.16 -7.85 10.95
CA LEU A 139 10.14 -8.41 11.89
C LEU A 139 11.58 -8.28 11.35
N GLY A 140 11.77 -8.46 10.04
CA GLY A 140 13.06 -8.22 9.39
C GLY A 140 13.56 -6.80 9.60
N LYS A 141 12.67 -5.80 9.41
CA LYS A 141 12.97 -4.38 9.66
C LYS A 141 13.29 -4.09 11.13
N VAL A 142 12.53 -4.66 12.07
CA VAL A 142 12.82 -4.54 13.51
C VAL A 142 14.20 -5.11 13.84
N THR A 143 14.50 -6.29 13.31
CA THR A 143 15.77 -7.00 13.56
C THR A 143 16.94 -6.19 13.02
N ALA A 144 16.87 -5.70 11.78
CA ALA A 144 17.91 -4.88 11.17
C ALA A 144 18.14 -3.57 11.94
N ALA A 145 17.07 -2.87 12.31
CA ALA A 145 17.16 -1.62 13.07
C ALA A 145 17.76 -1.85 14.47
N CYS A 146 17.37 -2.92 15.17
CA CYS A 146 17.96 -3.28 16.46
C CYS A 146 19.45 -3.61 16.35
N ALA A 147 19.86 -4.33 15.29
CA ALA A 147 21.27 -4.64 15.05
C ALA A 147 22.11 -3.38 14.75
N ALA A 148 21.51 -2.39 14.08
CA ALA A 148 22.14 -1.10 13.81
C ALA A 148 22.11 -0.12 14.99
N GLY A 149 21.42 -0.46 16.09
CA GLY A 149 21.17 0.48 17.19
C GLY A 149 20.23 1.63 16.83
N ASP A 150 19.49 1.53 15.72
CA ASP A 150 18.49 2.52 15.29
C ASP A 150 17.21 2.36 16.12
N GLU A 151 17.14 3.13 17.20
CA GLU A 151 16.01 3.05 18.13
C GLU A 151 14.68 3.47 17.51
N PHE A 152 14.69 4.54 16.71
CA PHE A 152 13.47 5.05 16.08
C PHE A 152 12.95 4.10 15.02
N GLY A 153 13.83 3.60 14.14
CA GLY A 153 13.46 2.63 13.12
C GLY A 153 12.91 1.33 13.73
N ALA A 154 13.53 0.82 14.80
CA ALA A 154 13.08 -0.38 15.48
C ALA A 154 11.68 -0.20 16.08
N ARG A 155 11.43 0.90 16.78
CA ARG A 155 10.12 1.21 17.38
C ARG A 155 9.05 1.45 16.33
N PHE A 156 9.38 2.17 15.25
CA PHE A 156 8.45 2.43 14.15
C PHE A 156 8.03 1.13 13.44
N ALA A 157 9.01 0.28 13.08
CA ALA A 157 8.73 -1.00 12.45
C ALA A 157 7.95 -1.95 13.37
N ALA A 158 8.25 -1.95 14.68
CA ALA A 158 7.52 -2.76 15.66
C ALA A 158 6.06 -2.32 15.80
N ALA A 159 5.78 -1.00 15.75
CA ALA A 159 4.42 -0.49 15.82
C ALA A 159 3.62 -0.86 14.56
N GLU A 160 4.24 -0.76 13.37
CA GLU A 160 3.61 -1.15 12.11
C GLU A 160 3.24 -2.64 12.06
N LEU A 161 4.16 -3.54 12.42
CA LEU A 161 3.85 -4.98 12.43
C LEU A 161 2.81 -5.32 13.49
N ALA A 162 2.87 -4.69 14.67
CA ALA A 162 1.89 -4.94 15.73
C ALA A 162 0.49 -4.45 15.37
N ARG A 163 0.36 -3.36 14.61
CA ARG A 163 -0.93 -2.90 14.07
C ARG A 163 -1.57 -3.91 13.10
N ARG A 164 -0.75 -4.69 12.39
CA ARG A 164 -1.20 -5.67 11.38
C ARG A 164 -1.43 -7.06 11.95
N CYS A 165 -0.75 -7.41 13.03
CA CYS A 165 -0.80 -8.74 13.65
C CYS A 165 -2.23 -9.25 13.96
N PRO A 166 -3.19 -8.43 14.47
CA PRO A 166 -4.55 -8.88 14.71
C PRO A 166 -5.31 -9.33 13.45
N SER A 167 -4.95 -8.85 12.25
CA SER A 167 -5.56 -9.29 10.98
C SER A 167 -5.29 -10.77 10.67
N ILE A 168 -4.24 -11.35 11.27
CA ILE A 168 -3.88 -12.77 11.15
C ILE A 168 -4.48 -13.56 12.31
N ILE A 169 -4.27 -13.11 13.55
CA ILE A 169 -4.74 -13.81 14.75
C ILE A 169 -6.27 -13.91 14.79
N ARG A 170 -7.00 -12.98 14.14
CA ARG A 170 -8.45 -13.06 13.99
C ARG A 170 -8.95 -14.34 13.31
N LEU A 171 -8.13 -15.03 12.53
CA LEU A 171 -8.52 -16.29 11.88
C LEU A 171 -8.94 -17.32 12.94
N ALA A 172 -8.25 -17.34 14.07
CA ALA A 172 -8.60 -18.15 15.25
C ALA A 172 -9.65 -17.50 16.17
N ASN A 173 -10.13 -16.28 15.85
CA ASN A 173 -11.08 -15.51 16.65
C ASN A 173 -12.22 -14.90 15.79
N PRO A 174 -12.93 -15.70 14.97
CA PRO A 174 -13.83 -15.17 13.93
C PRO A 174 -15.04 -14.39 14.47
N SER A 175 -15.41 -14.57 15.73
CA SER A 175 -16.56 -13.91 16.36
C SER A 175 -16.25 -12.52 16.93
N VAL A 176 -14.98 -12.11 17.01
CA VAL A 176 -14.60 -10.83 17.60
C VAL A 176 -14.96 -9.70 16.64
N THR A 177 -15.82 -8.78 17.09
CA THR A 177 -16.21 -7.58 16.34
C THR A 177 -15.98 -6.33 17.18
N VAL A 178 -15.79 -5.18 16.53
CA VAL A 178 -15.40 -3.94 17.22
C VAL A 178 -16.32 -2.76 16.86
N PRO A 179 -16.90 -2.05 17.86
CA PRO A 179 -17.81 -0.93 17.60
C PRO A 179 -17.15 0.46 17.55
N SER A 180 -15.86 0.55 17.88
CA SER A 180 -15.13 1.82 17.95
C SER A 180 -13.62 1.60 17.93
N ARG A 181 -12.85 2.65 17.64
CA ARG A 181 -11.38 2.63 17.67
C ARG A 181 -10.82 2.20 19.03
N ARG A 182 -11.40 2.69 20.13
CA ARG A 182 -10.96 2.30 21.49
C ARG A 182 -11.25 0.83 21.79
N ALA A 183 -12.42 0.35 21.37
CA ALA A 183 -12.78 -1.06 21.50
C ALA A 183 -11.90 -1.95 20.60
N ALA A 184 -11.53 -1.47 19.40
CA ALA A 184 -10.63 -2.17 18.51
C ALA A 184 -9.24 -2.37 19.12
N LEU A 185 -8.66 -1.32 19.73
CA LEU A 185 -7.41 -1.47 20.46
C LEU A 185 -7.52 -2.48 21.61
N SER A 186 -8.61 -2.41 22.41
CA SER A 186 -8.81 -3.38 23.49
C SER A 186 -8.95 -4.81 22.96
N ALA A 187 -9.78 -5.02 21.94
CA ALA A 187 -9.98 -6.34 21.34
C ALA A 187 -8.67 -6.88 20.73
N ALA A 188 -7.89 -6.02 20.07
CA ALA A 188 -6.59 -6.37 19.52
C ALA A 188 -5.55 -6.76 20.58
N LEU A 189 -5.65 -6.23 21.81
CA LEU A 189 -4.74 -6.59 22.91
C LEU A 189 -5.17 -7.88 23.62
N ASP A 190 -6.48 -8.15 23.65
CA ASP A 190 -7.11 -9.16 24.50
C ASP A 190 -7.88 -10.21 23.66
N LEU A 191 -7.33 -10.63 22.51
CA LEU A 191 -7.92 -11.68 21.66
C LEU A 191 -8.04 -13.02 22.43
N PRO A 192 -9.22 -13.69 22.42
CA PRO A 192 -9.46 -14.90 23.21
C PRO A 192 -8.47 -16.05 22.94
N VAL A 193 -8.15 -16.29 21.67
CA VAL A 193 -7.14 -17.25 21.23
C VAL A 193 -5.93 -16.46 20.77
N ALA A 194 -4.91 -16.40 21.62
CA ALA A 194 -3.68 -15.68 21.36
C ALA A 194 -2.45 -16.42 21.92
N PRO A 195 -1.25 -16.18 21.38
CA PRO A 195 -0.01 -16.74 21.92
C PRO A 195 0.24 -16.36 23.39
N ALA A 196 1.02 -17.16 24.11
CA ALA A 196 1.42 -16.82 25.47
C ALA A 196 2.20 -15.50 25.51
N GLY A 197 1.85 -14.58 26.41
CA GLY A 197 2.47 -13.26 26.52
C GLY A 197 2.05 -12.24 25.46
N TYR A 198 1.11 -12.60 24.57
CA TYR A 198 0.68 -11.77 23.43
C TYR A 198 0.39 -10.31 23.80
N ARG A 199 -0.38 -10.09 24.87
CA ARG A 199 -0.76 -8.74 25.31
C ARG A 199 0.45 -7.88 25.65
N ASP A 200 1.40 -8.44 26.39
CA ASP A 200 2.61 -7.72 26.80
C ASP A 200 3.51 -7.42 25.60
N ASP A 201 3.58 -8.35 24.66
CA ASP A 201 4.34 -8.18 23.41
C ASP A 201 3.70 -7.10 22.52
N MET A 202 2.37 -7.11 22.37
CA MET A 202 1.62 -6.06 21.68
C MET A 202 1.79 -4.69 22.34
N VAL A 203 1.72 -4.59 23.67
CA VAL A 203 1.92 -3.34 24.42
C VAL A 203 3.33 -2.79 24.19
N SER A 204 4.34 -3.66 24.20
CA SER A 204 5.73 -3.28 23.87
C SER A 204 5.84 -2.78 22.43
N CYS A 205 5.37 -3.57 21.46
CA CYS A 205 5.54 -3.27 20.03
C CYS A 205 4.72 -2.07 19.56
N LEU A 206 3.51 -1.85 20.09
CA LEU A 206 2.71 -0.65 19.81
C LEU A 206 3.29 0.62 20.44
N GLY A 207 4.34 0.52 21.26
CA GLY A 207 4.94 1.65 21.96
C GLY A 207 4.09 2.18 23.12
N LEU A 208 3.13 1.39 23.60
CA LEU A 208 2.33 1.71 24.79
C LEU A 208 3.13 1.53 26.09
N ARG A 209 4.25 0.81 26.02
CA ARG A 209 5.29 0.75 27.04
C ARG A 209 6.65 0.93 26.39
N THR A 210 7.50 1.75 27.02
CA THR A 210 8.88 1.95 26.56
C THR A 210 9.76 0.81 27.07
N ASP A 211 10.02 -0.18 26.21
CA ASP A 211 10.98 -1.26 26.46
C ASP A 211 12.36 -0.96 25.82
N SER A 212 13.41 -1.64 26.30
CA SER A 212 14.74 -1.58 25.68
C SER A 212 14.75 -2.29 24.32
N LEU A 213 15.69 -1.94 23.43
CA LEU A 213 15.76 -2.57 22.09
C LEU A 213 15.83 -4.11 22.13
N PRO A 214 16.63 -4.75 23.00
CA PRO A 214 16.62 -6.21 23.10
C PRO A 214 15.26 -6.79 23.52
N ARG A 215 14.53 -6.09 24.42
CA ARG A 215 13.19 -6.52 24.84
C ARG A 215 12.16 -6.33 23.74
N LEU A 216 12.22 -5.20 23.02
CA LEU A 216 11.36 -4.90 21.89
C LEU A 216 11.55 -5.91 20.75
N HIS A 217 12.79 -6.24 20.41
CA HIS A 217 13.12 -7.26 19.40
C HIS A 217 12.57 -8.64 19.81
N ALA A 218 12.79 -9.04 21.06
CA ALA A 218 12.26 -10.31 21.57
C ALA A 218 10.73 -10.35 21.58
N ALA A 219 10.07 -9.24 21.92
CA ALA A 219 8.61 -9.12 21.88
C ALA A 219 8.08 -9.23 20.43
N ALA A 220 8.69 -8.52 19.48
CA ALA A 220 8.33 -8.60 18.07
C ALA A 220 8.51 -10.03 17.52
N GLY A 221 9.62 -10.69 17.87
CA GLY A 221 9.88 -12.08 17.47
C GLY A 221 8.82 -13.05 17.98
N ARG A 222 8.45 -12.97 19.27
CA ARG A 222 7.38 -13.80 19.85
C ARG A 222 6.02 -13.52 19.22
N LEU A 223 5.72 -12.24 18.97
CA LEU A 223 4.46 -11.82 18.37
C LEU A 223 4.28 -12.41 16.97
N VAL A 224 5.29 -12.29 16.11
CA VAL A 224 5.25 -12.84 14.74
C VAL A 224 5.28 -14.36 14.74
N ALA A 225 6.11 -15.00 15.58
CA ALA A 225 6.15 -16.45 15.69
C ALA A 225 4.78 -17.03 16.10
N GLY A 226 4.13 -16.40 17.08
CA GLY A 226 2.79 -16.79 17.51
C GLY A 226 1.72 -16.56 16.43
N ALA A 227 1.81 -15.47 15.67
CA ALA A 227 0.90 -15.22 14.54
C ALA A 227 1.06 -16.24 13.41
N VAL A 228 2.30 -16.61 13.04
CA VAL A 228 2.58 -17.65 12.03
C VAL A 228 2.05 -19.01 12.49
N ALA A 229 2.31 -19.39 13.74
CA ALA A 229 1.80 -20.65 14.29
C ALA A 229 0.27 -20.74 14.26
N LEU A 230 -0.43 -19.62 14.55
CA LEU A 230 -1.89 -19.55 14.47
C LEU A 230 -2.42 -19.50 13.03
N ALA A 231 -1.63 -19.00 12.08
CA ALA A 231 -1.99 -18.97 10.66
C ALA A 231 -1.90 -20.35 9.99
N GLY A 232 -1.04 -21.25 10.47
CA GLY A 232 -0.78 -22.57 9.88
C GLY A 232 -2.03 -23.38 9.53
N PRO A 233 -2.99 -23.58 10.47
CA PRO A 233 -4.25 -24.28 10.20
C PRO A 233 -5.14 -23.63 9.12
N TYR A 234 -4.90 -22.36 8.78
CA TYR A 234 -5.68 -21.57 7.80
C TYR A 234 -4.89 -21.34 6.50
N ALA A 235 -3.85 -22.14 6.23
CA ALA A 235 -3.01 -21.96 5.04
C ALA A 235 -3.79 -22.03 3.71
N ASP A 236 -4.83 -22.86 3.62
CA ASP A 236 -5.71 -22.92 2.44
C ASP A 236 -6.51 -21.62 2.26
N ASP A 237 -7.08 -21.09 3.35
CA ASP A 237 -7.85 -19.83 3.33
C ASP A 237 -6.97 -18.63 2.98
N LEU A 238 -5.69 -18.68 3.36
CA LEU A 238 -4.71 -17.64 3.07
C LEU A 238 -4.12 -17.72 1.66
N ALA A 239 -4.16 -18.88 1.02
CA ALA A 239 -3.48 -19.11 -0.25
C ALA A 239 -3.78 -18.09 -1.37
N PRO A 240 -5.04 -17.64 -1.56
CA PRO A 240 -5.36 -16.61 -2.54
C PRO A 240 -4.72 -15.24 -2.26
N LEU A 241 -4.36 -14.97 -1.00
CA LEU A 241 -3.84 -13.69 -0.56
C LEU A 241 -2.31 -13.65 -0.53
N ILE A 242 -1.69 -14.76 -0.09
CA ILE A 242 -0.23 -14.82 0.14
C ILE A 242 0.53 -15.53 -0.99
N GLY A 243 -0.19 -16.12 -1.95
CA GLY A 243 0.41 -16.82 -3.09
C GLY A 243 0.98 -18.21 -2.76
N PRO A 244 1.35 -18.99 -3.79
CA PRO A 244 1.70 -20.40 -3.64
C PRO A 244 2.97 -20.63 -2.82
N GLU A 245 4.00 -19.80 -3.00
CA GLU A 245 5.30 -19.97 -2.32
C GLU A 245 5.22 -19.74 -0.82
N LEU A 246 4.59 -18.64 -0.38
CA LEU A 246 4.45 -18.34 1.04
C LEU A 246 3.46 -19.31 1.71
N THR A 247 2.44 -19.78 0.98
CA THR A 247 1.55 -20.86 1.44
C THR A 247 2.32 -22.16 1.66
N ALA A 248 3.17 -22.56 0.73
CA ALA A 248 4.01 -23.75 0.88
C ALA A 248 4.96 -23.61 2.08
N ALA A 249 5.60 -22.44 2.22
CA ALA A 249 6.50 -22.14 3.33
C ALA A 249 5.80 -22.13 4.70
N LEU A 250 4.52 -21.74 4.75
CA LEU A 250 3.69 -21.83 5.95
C LEU A 250 3.38 -23.29 6.32
N ARG A 251 3.10 -24.15 5.32
CA ARG A 251 2.77 -25.57 5.55
C ARG A 251 3.97 -26.42 5.92
N ASP A 252 5.11 -26.18 5.28
CA ASP A 252 6.32 -26.99 5.45
C ASP A 252 7.24 -26.48 6.59
N GLY A 253 6.82 -25.45 7.32
CA GLY A 253 7.54 -24.87 8.45
C GLY A 253 8.80 -24.08 8.06
N ARG A 254 9.03 -23.76 6.77
CA ARG A 254 10.06 -22.79 6.37
C ARG A 254 9.80 -21.42 6.98
N LEU A 255 8.54 -20.99 7.06
CA LEU A 255 8.21 -19.67 7.62
C LEU A 255 8.54 -19.59 9.11
N ASP A 256 8.23 -20.63 9.90
CA ASP A 256 8.63 -20.73 11.31
C ASP A 256 10.14 -20.64 11.49
N ARG A 257 10.91 -21.36 10.66
CA ARG A 257 12.38 -21.32 10.70
C ARG A 257 12.94 -19.94 10.33
N TYR A 258 12.34 -19.27 9.35
CA TYR A 258 12.74 -17.93 8.96
C TYR A 258 12.46 -16.90 10.07
N VAL A 259 11.27 -16.96 10.68
CA VAL A 259 10.94 -16.10 11.83
C VAL A 259 11.86 -16.38 13.02
N ALA A 260 12.15 -17.65 13.31
CA ALA A 260 13.09 -18.03 14.36
C ALA A 260 14.52 -17.56 14.07
N GLN A 261 14.94 -17.47 12.81
CA GLN A 261 16.22 -16.90 12.42
C GLN A 261 16.27 -15.40 12.73
N LEU A 262 15.22 -14.64 12.38
CA LEU A 262 15.13 -13.20 12.65
C LEU A 262 15.03 -12.87 14.14
N ALA A 263 14.32 -13.71 14.90
CA ALA A 263 14.11 -13.48 16.34
C ALA A 263 15.35 -13.77 17.22
N ARG A 264 16.45 -14.28 16.64
CA ARG A 264 17.68 -14.54 17.39
C ARG A 264 18.47 -13.24 17.59
N PRO A 265 18.79 -12.85 18.84
CA PRO A 265 19.68 -11.73 19.08
C PRO A 265 21.12 -12.09 18.63
N GLY A 266 21.71 -11.26 17.77
CA GLY A 266 23.16 -11.26 17.54
C GLY A 266 23.72 -12.36 16.64
N ARG A 267 23.44 -12.28 15.33
CA ARG A 267 24.45 -12.66 14.33
C ARG A 267 24.57 -11.54 13.30
N PRO A 268 25.53 -10.60 13.45
CA PRO A 268 26.14 -10.06 12.25
C PRO A 268 26.77 -11.26 11.54
N ASP A 269 26.61 -11.34 10.23
CA ASP A 269 27.19 -12.40 9.43
C ASP A 269 28.63 -12.69 9.83
N ALA A 270 28.96 -13.98 9.88
CA ALA A 270 30.34 -14.40 9.87
C ALA A 270 31.02 -13.72 8.67
N ASP A 271 32.05 -12.94 8.98
CA ASP A 271 32.97 -12.34 8.03
C ASP A 271 33.31 -13.33 6.90
N PRO A 272 33.03 -13.02 5.61
CA PRO A 272 33.48 -13.83 4.48
C PRO A 272 35.02 -13.74 4.28
N GLY A 273 35.73 -12.94 5.09
CA GLY A 273 37.10 -12.52 4.86
C GLY A 273 38.14 -12.91 5.92
N SER A 274 37.84 -13.79 6.87
CA SER A 274 38.87 -14.26 7.81
C SER A 274 39.57 -15.53 7.29
N PRO A 275 40.92 -15.54 7.21
CA PRO A 275 41.65 -16.60 6.55
C PRO A 275 41.53 -17.92 7.31
N THR A 276 41.20 -18.96 6.57
CA THR A 276 41.24 -20.37 6.97
C THR A 276 42.51 -20.65 7.79
N PRO A 277 42.42 -21.31 8.96
CA PRO A 277 43.64 -21.77 9.63
C PRO A 277 44.34 -22.78 8.71
N PRO A 278 45.68 -22.76 8.62
CA PRO A 278 46.38 -23.57 7.64
C PRO A 278 46.13 -25.06 7.90
N HIS A 279 45.76 -25.76 6.83
CA HIS A 279 45.75 -27.20 6.72
C HIS A 279 47.03 -27.78 7.35
N ARG A 280 46.87 -28.61 8.38
CA ARG A 280 47.92 -29.56 8.75
C ARG A 280 48.05 -30.56 7.62
N SER A 281 49.21 -30.58 6.97
CA SER A 281 49.64 -31.66 6.09
C SER A 281 49.61 -32.99 6.84
N PRO A 282 49.12 -34.09 6.23
CA PRO A 282 49.36 -35.41 6.77
C PRO A 282 50.82 -35.80 6.46
N ALA A 283 51.57 -36.06 7.51
CA ALA A 283 52.89 -36.66 7.42
C ALA A 283 52.79 -38.07 6.82
N ALA A 284 53.83 -38.43 6.07
CA ALA A 284 54.06 -39.69 5.43
C ALA A 284 53.89 -40.88 6.38
N ASP A 285 53.26 -41.94 5.88
CA ASP A 285 53.58 -43.30 6.30
C ASP A 285 53.82 -44.16 5.06
N GLN A 286 54.93 -44.88 5.10
CA GLN A 286 55.44 -45.76 4.05
C GLN A 286 54.91 -47.16 4.32
N GLY A 287 54.33 -47.84 3.32
CA GLY A 287 53.96 -49.24 3.55
C GLY A 287 53.29 -49.98 2.40
N ARG A 288 54.12 -50.43 1.45
CA ARG A 288 54.08 -51.76 0.78
C ARG A 288 52.85 -52.23 -0.04
N SER A 289 53.17 -52.58 -1.29
CA SER A 289 52.73 -53.78 -2.07
C SER A 289 51.28 -53.79 -2.59
N ALA A 290 50.92 -54.30 -3.78
CA ALA A 290 51.61 -55.08 -4.81
C ALA A 290 50.84 -54.97 -6.15
N ALA A 291 51.57 -55.17 -7.25
CA ALA A 291 51.23 -55.90 -8.49
C ALA A 291 49.87 -55.73 -9.21
N GLY A 292 49.95 -55.53 -10.53
CA GLY A 292 48.91 -56.01 -11.45
C GLY A 292 48.83 -55.27 -12.78
N ALA A 293 49.75 -55.53 -13.70
CA ALA A 293 49.65 -55.16 -15.12
C ALA A 293 48.63 -56.04 -15.86
N VAL A 294 47.93 -55.52 -16.89
CA VAL A 294 47.86 -56.09 -18.26
C VAL A 294 47.31 -55.04 -19.26
N ASP A 295 47.90 -55.04 -20.47
CA ASP A 295 47.56 -54.35 -21.73
C ASP A 295 46.92 -55.41 -22.71
N PRO A 296 46.72 -55.21 -24.03
CA PRO A 296 45.89 -54.28 -24.83
C PRO A 296 44.96 -54.99 -25.87
N ALA A 297 44.46 -54.23 -26.86
CA ALA A 297 43.96 -54.61 -28.21
C ALA A 297 42.49 -55.11 -28.31
N GLU A 298 41.70 -54.92 -29.37
CA GLU A 298 41.72 -54.21 -30.66
C GLU A 298 40.27 -54.34 -31.22
N GLY A 299 39.81 -53.47 -32.13
CA GLY A 299 38.62 -53.77 -32.94
C GLY A 299 37.80 -52.58 -33.45
N ARG A 300 38.10 -52.16 -34.68
CA ARG A 300 37.35 -51.20 -35.51
C ARG A 300 35.92 -51.68 -35.81
N GLU A 301 34.98 -50.74 -35.96
CA GLU A 301 34.31 -50.44 -37.25
C GLU A 301 33.51 -49.13 -37.18
N ASP A 302 33.42 -48.49 -38.35
CA ASP A 302 33.04 -47.10 -38.62
C ASP A 302 31.64 -47.06 -39.25
N HIS A 303 30.90 -45.94 -39.05
CA HIS A 303 30.20 -45.17 -40.09
C HIS A 303 29.22 -44.14 -39.52
N SER A 304 29.65 -42.86 -39.60
CA SER A 304 28.94 -41.62 -40.02
C SER A 304 27.44 -41.43 -39.68
N ILE A 305 26.96 -40.27 -39.19
CA ILE A 305 26.92 -38.96 -39.88
C ILE A 305 26.57 -37.83 -38.85
N ARG A 306 27.40 -36.76 -38.83
CA ARG A 306 27.14 -35.27 -38.80
C ARG A 306 26.00 -34.69 -37.94
N ASP A 307 26.05 -33.52 -37.28
CA ASP A 307 26.90 -32.30 -37.19
C ASP A 307 26.69 -31.76 -35.73
N GLY A 308 27.54 -31.06 -34.99
CA GLY A 308 28.72 -30.25 -35.29
C GLY A 308 28.46 -28.79 -34.89
N TRP A 309 28.86 -28.35 -33.67
CA TRP A 309 29.75 -27.18 -33.47
C TRP A 309 30.05 -26.94 -31.97
N ALA A 310 31.33 -27.06 -31.60
CA ALA A 310 31.89 -26.61 -30.34
C ALA A 310 32.64 -25.27 -30.53
N ALA A 311 32.56 -24.41 -29.52
CA ALA A 311 33.26 -23.14 -29.45
C ALA A 311 34.80 -23.31 -29.41
N PRO A 312 35.55 -22.31 -29.92
CA PRO A 312 36.89 -22.05 -29.42
C PRO A 312 37.04 -20.63 -28.85
N ALA A 313 37.86 -20.55 -27.79
CA ALA A 313 38.41 -19.33 -27.22
C ALA A 313 39.71 -18.91 -28.00
N PRO A 314 40.43 -17.83 -27.64
CA PRO A 314 40.66 -16.69 -28.54
C PRO A 314 42.12 -16.50 -28.97
N ARG A 315 42.38 -15.67 -30.00
CA ARG A 315 43.67 -14.97 -30.16
C ARG A 315 43.61 -13.71 -31.06
N ALA A 316 43.83 -12.57 -30.40
CA ALA A 316 44.64 -11.36 -30.71
C ALA A 316 44.78 -10.70 -32.11
N LYS A 317 44.89 -9.35 -32.01
CA LYS A 317 45.31 -8.28 -32.96
C LYS A 317 44.17 -7.74 -33.86
N GLN A 318 43.97 -6.44 -34.10
CA GLN A 318 44.85 -5.26 -34.00
C GLN A 318 44.01 -3.96 -34.03
N SER A 319 44.65 -2.87 -33.58
CA SER A 319 44.12 -1.53 -33.33
C SER A 319 43.70 -0.73 -34.57
N GLY A 320 42.69 0.12 -34.39
CA GLY A 320 42.35 1.25 -35.24
C GLY A 320 41.70 2.35 -34.41
N THR A 321 42.40 3.48 -34.24
CA THR A 321 42.06 4.64 -33.41
C THR A 321 41.25 5.66 -34.22
N MET A 322 40.36 6.42 -33.58
CA MET A 322 40.11 7.87 -33.75
C MET A 322 38.95 8.31 -32.80
N PRO A 323 38.85 9.60 -32.42
CA PRO A 323 38.88 9.98 -31.01
C PRO A 323 37.61 10.68 -30.50
N VAL A 324 37.50 10.71 -29.17
CA VAL A 324 36.51 11.47 -28.40
C VAL A 324 36.98 12.92 -28.27
N PRO A 325 36.14 13.94 -28.51
CA PRO A 325 36.39 15.28 -28.01
C PRO A 325 35.59 15.54 -26.73
N ASP A 326 36.40 15.86 -25.73
CA ASP A 326 36.20 16.54 -24.46
C ASP A 326 35.03 17.54 -24.39
N LEU A 327 34.29 17.52 -23.29
CA LEU A 327 33.34 18.57 -22.91
C LEU A 327 33.78 19.18 -21.58
N SER A 328 34.29 20.41 -21.64
CA SER A 328 34.29 21.35 -20.53
C SER A 328 33.80 22.74 -20.98
N PRO A 329 33.27 23.53 -20.05
CA PRO A 329 32.06 24.32 -20.26
C PRO A 329 32.33 25.80 -20.55
N ALA A 330 31.71 26.35 -21.59
CA ALA A 330 31.51 27.79 -21.72
C ALA A 330 30.36 28.11 -22.70
N ALA A 331 29.30 28.69 -22.15
CA ALA A 331 28.33 29.61 -22.73
C ALA A 331 27.93 29.45 -24.22
N ARG A 332 26.64 29.18 -24.43
CA ARG A 332 25.76 30.08 -25.19
C ARG A 332 24.30 29.78 -24.87
N THR A 333 23.67 30.73 -24.20
CA THR A 333 22.21 30.89 -24.12
C THR A 333 21.61 30.83 -25.52
N ALA A 334 20.93 29.73 -25.83
CA ALA A 334 19.96 29.66 -26.91
C ALA A 334 18.59 29.47 -26.26
N ALA A 335 17.72 30.48 -26.42
CA ALA A 335 16.33 30.36 -26.04
C ALA A 335 15.68 29.22 -26.83
N PRO A 336 14.83 28.36 -26.21
CA PRO A 336 14.06 27.40 -26.97
C PRO A 336 12.99 28.13 -27.78
N GLY A 337 12.90 27.81 -29.07
CA GLY A 337 11.86 28.30 -29.97
C GLY A 337 10.45 27.83 -29.58
N PRO A 338 9.40 28.41 -30.17
CA PRO A 338 8.01 28.18 -29.77
C PRO A 338 7.61 26.71 -29.97
N ALA A 339 6.83 26.20 -29.01
CA ALA A 339 6.24 24.87 -29.05
C ALA A 339 5.51 24.64 -30.39
N ALA A 340 5.76 23.49 -31.01
CA ALA A 340 5.07 23.11 -32.24
C ALA A 340 3.58 22.85 -31.93
N ASP A 341 2.70 23.60 -32.58
CA ASP A 341 1.25 23.43 -32.52
C ASP A 341 0.87 22.08 -33.17
N GLY A 342 0.62 21.07 -32.33
CA GLY A 342 -0.17 19.90 -32.72
C GLY A 342 -1.59 20.33 -33.14
N PRO A 343 -2.45 19.41 -33.62
CA PRO A 343 -3.81 19.76 -34.03
C PRO A 343 -4.57 20.39 -32.87
N ALA A 344 -4.77 21.71 -32.95
CA ALA A 344 -5.49 22.49 -31.94
C ALA A 344 -6.93 21.98 -31.85
N ARG A 345 -7.25 21.34 -30.73
CA ARG A 345 -8.61 20.92 -30.40
C ARG A 345 -9.24 21.99 -29.51
N PRO A 346 -10.47 22.45 -29.79
CA PRO A 346 -11.12 23.44 -28.95
C PRO A 346 -11.18 22.96 -27.49
N SER A 347 -10.79 23.82 -26.56
CA SER A 347 -10.83 23.54 -25.12
C SER A 347 -11.19 24.81 -24.37
N ALA A 348 -11.86 24.65 -23.23
CA ALA A 348 -12.12 25.70 -22.26
C ALA A 348 -11.11 25.66 -21.08
N LEU A 349 -9.94 25.05 -21.27
CA LEU A 349 -8.87 25.08 -20.28
C LEU A 349 -8.43 26.52 -20.00
N ASP A 350 -8.18 26.83 -18.72
CA ASP A 350 -7.64 28.12 -18.32
C ASP A 350 -6.36 28.44 -19.14
N PRO A 351 -6.31 29.57 -19.86
CA PRO A 351 -5.14 29.96 -20.66
C PRO A 351 -3.83 29.99 -19.87
N ALA A 352 -3.86 30.33 -18.57
CA ALA A 352 -2.68 30.36 -17.71
C ALA A 352 -2.17 28.94 -17.39
N ILE A 353 -3.07 27.95 -17.31
CA ILE A 353 -2.69 26.54 -17.19
C ILE A 353 -2.20 26.03 -18.55
N ALA A 354 -2.92 26.33 -19.63
CA ALA A 354 -2.57 25.90 -20.97
C ALA A 354 -1.17 26.40 -21.39
N ALA A 355 -0.79 27.63 -21.04
CA ALA A 355 0.52 28.20 -21.35
C ALA A 355 1.70 27.46 -20.67
N ARG A 356 1.43 26.70 -19.60
CA ARG A 356 2.46 25.95 -18.84
C ARG A 356 2.68 24.53 -19.36
N LEU A 357 1.79 24.00 -20.19
CA LEU A 357 1.87 22.64 -20.70
C LEU A 357 2.80 22.57 -21.91
N ARG A 358 3.79 21.68 -21.87
CA ARG A 358 4.66 21.36 -22.98
C ARG A 358 4.15 20.10 -23.67
N ARG A 359 3.32 20.29 -24.69
CA ARG A 359 2.73 19.18 -25.45
C ARG A 359 3.74 18.60 -26.43
N ASN A 360 3.59 17.31 -26.71
CA ASN A 360 4.27 16.66 -27.81
C ASN A 360 3.69 17.11 -29.18
N PRO A 361 4.28 16.71 -30.32
CA PRO A 361 3.78 17.09 -31.66
C PRO A 361 2.33 16.70 -31.97
N ASP A 362 1.75 15.74 -31.23
CA ASP A 362 0.35 15.34 -31.36
C ASP A 362 -0.61 16.24 -30.55
N GLY A 363 -0.07 17.25 -29.86
CA GLY A 363 -0.82 18.12 -28.96
C GLY A 363 -1.17 17.46 -27.62
N LEU A 364 -0.38 16.47 -27.17
CA LEU A 364 -0.66 15.68 -25.97
C LEU A 364 0.41 15.89 -24.88
N VAL A 365 -0.02 15.82 -23.62
CA VAL A 365 0.81 15.75 -22.41
C VAL A 365 0.65 14.37 -21.77
N THR A 366 1.72 13.86 -21.17
CA THR A 366 1.68 12.57 -20.46
C THR A 366 0.94 12.74 -19.15
N ALA A 367 0.05 11.82 -18.79
CA ALA A 367 -0.59 11.76 -17.49
C ALA A 367 -0.15 10.50 -16.74
N VAL A 368 0.69 10.67 -15.72
CA VAL A 368 1.06 9.63 -14.75
C VAL A 368 0.00 9.61 -13.66
N VAL A 369 -0.71 8.50 -13.55
CA VAL A 369 -1.84 8.36 -12.62
C VAL A 369 -1.38 7.57 -11.42
N ARG A 370 -1.56 8.11 -10.22
CA ARG A 370 -1.22 7.43 -8.97
C ARG A 370 -2.41 7.32 -8.03
N ALA A 371 -2.41 6.29 -7.19
CA ALA A 371 -3.35 6.16 -6.10
C ALA A 371 -3.13 7.29 -5.08
N TYR A 372 -4.20 7.97 -4.69
CA TYR A 372 -4.11 9.07 -3.73
C TYR A 372 -3.70 8.60 -2.33
N ASP A 373 -4.15 7.41 -1.92
CA ASP A 373 -3.92 6.81 -0.61
C ASP A 373 -2.52 6.17 -0.48
N SER A 374 -2.15 5.28 -1.39
CA SER A 374 -0.87 4.54 -1.31
C SER A 374 0.29 5.25 -2.01
N GLY A 375 0.02 6.14 -2.96
CA GLY A 375 1.04 6.74 -3.82
C GLY A 375 1.49 5.85 -4.99
N ASP A 376 0.99 4.62 -5.09
CA ASP A 376 1.36 3.69 -6.16
C ASP A 376 1.00 4.25 -7.53
N VAL A 377 1.90 4.09 -8.51
CA VAL A 377 1.58 4.40 -9.91
C VAL A 377 0.63 3.34 -10.44
N LEU A 378 -0.54 3.78 -10.91
CA LEU A 378 -1.63 2.95 -11.39
C LEU A 378 -1.58 2.76 -12.90
N MET A 379 -1.36 3.83 -13.65
CA MET A 379 -1.34 3.78 -15.12
C MET A 379 -0.72 5.05 -15.70
N VAL A 380 -0.40 4.99 -16.99
CA VAL A 380 -0.06 6.16 -17.81
C VAL A 380 -1.10 6.31 -18.91
N ALA A 381 -1.47 7.56 -19.20
CA ALA A 381 -2.36 7.93 -20.29
C ALA A 381 -1.93 9.26 -20.93
N TRP A 382 -2.69 9.72 -21.91
CA TRP A 382 -2.46 10.98 -22.61
C TRP A 382 -3.64 11.93 -22.41
N MET A 383 -3.35 13.21 -22.23
CA MET A 383 -4.35 14.28 -22.21
C MET A 383 -3.97 15.34 -23.23
N ASP A 384 -4.95 15.95 -23.88
CA ASP A 384 -4.81 17.29 -24.46
C ASP A 384 -5.47 18.30 -23.52
N ASP A 385 -5.56 19.56 -23.96
CA ASP A 385 -6.17 20.64 -23.20
C ASP A 385 -7.63 20.36 -22.83
N GLU A 386 -8.38 19.69 -23.69
CA GLU A 386 -9.80 19.40 -23.46
C GLU A 386 -9.96 18.25 -22.46
N ALA A 387 -9.16 17.20 -22.58
CA ALA A 387 -9.13 16.10 -21.62
C ALA A 387 -8.71 16.60 -20.23
N LEU A 388 -7.72 17.49 -20.15
CA LEU A 388 -7.33 18.12 -18.89
C LEU A 388 -8.43 19.05 -18.37
N HIS A 389 -9.03 19.88 -19.21
CA HIS A 389 -10.15 20.74 -18.82
C HIS A 389 -11.28 19.93 -18.20
N ARG A 390 -11.73 18.85 -18.86
CA ARG A 390 -12.75 17.93 -18.33
C ARG A 390 -12.32 17.28 -17.03
N THR A 391 -11.06 16.87 -16.94
CA THR A 391 -10.51 16.26 -15.72
C THR A 391 -10.58 17.20 -14.54
N LEU A 392 -10.15 18.46 -14.72
CA LEU A 392 -10.14 19.47 -13.66
C LEU A 392 -11.55 19.96 -13.31
N SER A 393 -12.46 20.08 -14.28
CA SER A 393 -13.81 20.60 -14.06
C SER A 393 -14.79 19.56 -13.51
N THR A 394 -14.67 18.29 -13.92
CA THR A 394 -15.60 17.23 -13.51
C THR A 394 -15.10 16.41 -12.32
N GLY A 395 -13.80 16.46 -12.01
CA GLY A 395 -13.17 15.58 -11.03
C GLY A 395 -13.13 14.10 -11.47
N ARG A 396 -13.46 13.79 -12.73
CA ARG A 396 -13.36 12.46 -13.32
C ARG A 396 -12.19 12.41 -14.28
N ALA A 397 -11.34 11.40 -14.16
CA ALA A 397 -10.18 11.31 -15.06
C ALA A 397 -10.63 11.04 -16.50
N THR A 398 -10.38 12.00 -17.38
CA THR A 398 -10.70 11.95 -18.80
C THR A 398 -9.40 11.93 -19.61
N TYR A 399 -9.31 11.02 -20.57
CA TYR A 399 -8.09 10.81 -21.34
C TYR A 399 -8.38 10.83 -22.84
N TRP A 400 -7.33 11.10 -23.62
CA TRP A 400 -7.35 10.95 -25.07
C TRP A 400 -6.78 9.58 -25.47
N SER A 401 -7.59 8.78 -26.17
CA SER A 401 -7.13 7.51 -26.74
C SER A 401 -6.45 7.75 -28.08
N ARG A 402 -5.12 7.59 -28.17
CA ARG A 402 -4.36 7.80 -29.42
C ARG A 402 -4.80 6.88 -30.56
N SER A 403 -5.16 5.64 -30.27
CA SER A 403 -5.60 4.63 -31.25
C SER A 403 -7.02 4.91 -31.77
N ARG A 404 -7.96 5.10 -30.84
CA ARG A 404 -9.39 5.36 -31.14
C ARG A 404 -9.68 6.81 -31.56
N ARG A 405 -8.74 7.73 -31.30
CA ARG A 405 -8.87 9.17 -31.55
C ARG A 405 -10.14 9.75 -30.94
N GLU A 406 -10.43 9.35 -29.72
CA GLU A 406 -11.61 9.77 -28.96
C GLU A 406 -11.26 10.03 -27.49
N TYR A 407 -12.09 10.87 -26.85
CA TYR A 407 -12.05 11.04 -25.40
C TYR A 407 -12.73 9.86 -24.72
N TRP A 408 -12.21 9.46 -23.58
CA TRP A 408 -12.87 8.47 -22.73
C TRP A 408 -12.70 8.83 -21.26
N VAL A 409 -13.78 8.66 -20.50
CA VAL A 409 -13.76 8.81 -19.04
C VAL A 409 -13.43 7.46 -18.43
N LYS A 410 -12.42 7.39 -17.57
CA LYS A 410 -12.00 6.11 -16.98
C LYS A 410 -13.14 5.46 -16.22
N GLY A 411 -13.42 4.23 -16.60
CA GLY A 411 -14.44 3.39 -15.98
C GLY A 411 -15.87 3.64 -16.47
N GLU A 412 -16.10 4.53 -17.44
CA GLU A 412 -17.46 4.80 -17.97
C GLU A 412 -18.14 3.52 -18.50
N THR A 413 -17.39 2.66 -19.18
CA THR A 413 -17.89 1.36 -19.67
C THR A 413 -17.69 0.23 -18.66
N SER A 414 -16.54 0.18 -17.96
CA SER A 414 -16.18 -0.96 -17.11
C SER A 414 -16.61 -0.84 -15.64
N GLY A 415 -17.10 0.33 -15.21
CA GLY A 415 -17.36 0.63 -13.80
C GLY A 415 -16.10 0.89 -12.95
N HIS A 416 -14.90 0.75 -13.51
CA HIS A 416 -13.64 0.97 -12.78
C HIS A 416 -13.17 2.42 -12.86
N HIS A 417 -13.79 3.27 -12.05
CA HIS A 417 -13.66 4.71 -12.12
C HIS A 417 -12.39 5.27 -11.47
N GLN A 418 -12.00 6.48 -11.88
CA GLN A 418 -10.97 7.29 -11.23
C GLN A 418 -11.53 8.66 -10.86
N TYR A 419 -11.46 8.99 -9.58
CA TYR A 419 -11.85 10.29 -9.03
C TYR A 419 -10.61 11.11 -8.70
N VAL A 420 -10.47 12.25 -9.36
CA VAL A 420 -9.30 13.11 -9.25
C VAL A 420 -9.30 13.82 -7.90
N ARG A 421 -8.21 13.66 -7.15
CA ARG A 421 -7.98 14.31 -5.85
C ARG A 421 -6.99 15.46 -5.96
N ALA A 422 -5.96 15.32 -6.80
CA ALA A 422 -5.00 16.37 -7.07
C ALA A 422 -4.38 16.17 -8.46
N VAL A 423 -3.96 17.26 -9.09
CA VAL A 423 -3.15 17.26 -10.30
C VAL A 423 -1.95 18.14 -10.07
N ALA A 424 -0.75 17.62 -10.31
CA ALA A 424 0.49 18.39 -10.32
C ALA A 424 1.11 18.37 -11.71
N LEU A 425 1.80 19.44 -12.07
CA LEU A 425 2.60 19.55 -13.28
C LEU A 425 4.07 19.32 -12.91
N ASP A 426 4.81 18.60 -13.74
CA ASP A 426 6.27 18.48 -13.57
C ASP A 426 6.99 19.81 -13.89
N CYS A 427 8.33 19.81 -13.74
CA CYS A 427 9.11 21.03 -13.77
C CYS A 427 9.31 21.62 -15.17
N ASP A 428 9.26 20.81 -16.22
CA ASP A 428 9.38 21.20 -17.62
C ASP A 428 8.06 21.17 -18.40
N GLY A 429 6.98 20.75 -17.74
CA GLY A 429 5.59 20.89 -18.17
C GLY A 429 5.11 19.79 -19.11
N ASP A 430 5.88 18.73 -19.35
CA ASP A 430 5.55 17.68 -20.32
C ASP A 430 4.89 16.43 -19.72
N ALA A 431 4.75 16.38 -18.39
CA ALA A 431 3.94 15.41 -17.69
C ALA A 431 3.09 15.99 -16.54
N LEU A 432 1.94 15.36 -16.34
CA LEU A 432 1.02 15.57 -15.23
C LEU A 432 1.07 14.39 -14.27
N LEU A 433 1.15 14.65 -12.97
CA LEU A 433 0.89 13.67 -11.92
C LEU A 433 -0.56 13.81 -11.45
N VAL A 434 -1.41 12.86 -11.80
CA VAL A 434 -2.83 12.82 -11.44
C VAL A 434 -3.01 11.86 -10.28
N SER A 435 -3.28 12.39 -9.08
CA SER A 435 -3.61 11.58 -7.90
C SER A 435 -5.10 11.28 -7.86
N VAL A 436 -5.49 10.01 -7.80
CA VAL A 436 -6.88 9.57 -7.91
C VAL A 436 -7.29 8.61 -6.79
N ASP A 437 -8.55 8.67 -6.39
CA ASP A 437 -9.22 7.53 -5.74
C ASP A 437 -9.67 6.56 -6.83
N GLN A 438 -9.05 5.38 -6.87
CA GLN A 438 -9.34 4.32 -7.83
C GLN A 438 -10.48 3.43 -7.32
N VAL A 439 -11.52 3.26 -8.15
CA VAL A 439 -12.57 2.24 -7.95
C VAL A 439 -12.31 1.08 -8.91
N GLY A 440 -12.32 -0.14 -8.40
CA GLY A 440 -12.02 -1.34 -9.19
C GLY A 440 -10.60 -1.32 -9.78
N ALA A 441 -10.40 -2.00 -10.91
CA ALA A 441 -9.09 -2.11 -11.54
C ALA A 441 -8.69 -0.86 -12.35
N ALA A 442 -7.45 -0.38 -12.20
CA ALA A 442 -6.93 0.63 -13.11
C ALA A 442 -6.67 0.01 -14.50
N CYS A 443 -6.20 -1.24 -14.55
CA CYS A 443 -5.92 -1.94 -15.79
C CYS A 443 -7.16 -2.65 -16.37
N HIS A 444 -7.20 -2.78 -17.69
CA HIS A 444 -8.22 -3.56 -18.40
C HIS A 444 -8.07 -5.07 -18.19
N THR A 445 -6.93 -5.54 -17.71
CA THR A 445 -6.68 -6.95 -17.33
C THR A 445 -7.29 -7.32 -15.97
N GLY A 446 -7.89 -6.36 -15.26
CA GLY A 446 -8.35 -6.54 -13.88
C GLY A 446 -7.31 -6.24 -12.81
N SER A 447 -6.05 -5.96 -13.19
CA SER A 447 -4.99 -5.61 -12.26
C SER A 447 -5.16 -4.21 -11.66
N ARG A 448 -4.72 -4.03 -10.39
CA ARG A 448 -4.74 -2.72 -9.71
C ARG A 448 -3.89 -1.68 -10.43
N THR A 449 -2.75 -2.09 -11.00
CA THR A 449 -1.84 -1.24 -11.78
C THR A 449 -1.59 -1.85 -13.16
N CYS A 450 -1.29 -1.00 -14.15
CA CYS A 450 -0.77 -1.40 -15.44
C CYS A 450 0.71 -1.85 -15.38
N PHE A 451 1.40 -1.61 -14.27
CA PHE A 451 2.83 -1.89 -14.08
C PHE A 451 3.04 -3.18 -13.26
N ALA A 452 2.43 -4.29 -13.69
CA ALA A 452 2.50 -5.56 -12.96
C ALA A 452 3.75 -6.40 -13.30
N ASP A 453 4.35 -6.18 -14.47
CA ASP A 453 5.50 -6.95 -14.96
C ASP A 453 6.80 -6.19 -14.69
N GLU A 454 7.67 -6.77 -13.86
CA GLU A 454 9.00 -6.23 -13.58
C GLU A 454 10.01 -6.64 -14.64
N LEU A 455 10.88 -5.70 -15.03
CA LEU A 455 12.00 -5.96 -15.93
C LEU A 455 13.29 -6.12 -15.14
N PRO A 456 14.15 -7.10 -15.47
CA PRO A 456 15.40 -7.32 -14.75
C PRO A 456 16.37 -6.14 -14.98
N VAL A 457 16.87 -5.57 -13.90
CA VAL A 457 17.93 -4.55 -13.95
C VAL A 457 19.30 -5.25 -13.98
N THR A 458 19.98 -5.23 -15.12
CA THR A 458 21.29 -5.88 -15.31
C THR A 458 22.48 -4.99 -14.98
N GLY A 459 22.24 -3.68 -14.84
CA GLY A 459 23.25 -2.70 -14.46
C GLY A 459 23.13 -2.32 -12.98
N THR A 460 23.60 -3.16 -12.07
CA THR A 460 23.85 -2.72 -10.70
C THR A 460 25.19 -1.99 -10.68
N GLY A 461 25.18 -0.68 -10.95
CA GLY A 461 26.36 0.15 -10.69
C GLY A 461 26.77 -0.01 -9.22
N ASN A 462 28.07 -0.13 -8.96
CA ASN A 462 28.64 -0.22 -7.62
C ASN A 462 28.08 0.91 -6.75
N LEU A 463 27.12 0.61 -5.88
CA LEU A 463 26.79 1.45 -4.74
C LEU A 463 27.88 1.20 -3.68
N THR A 464 29.07 1.75 -3.91
CA THR A 464 30.01 1.97 -2.82
C THR A 464 29.38 2.99 -1.89
N ALA A 465 28.83 2.52 -0.77
CA ALA A 465 28.44 3.37 0.33
C ALA A 465 29.66 4.20 0.75
N GLY A 466 29.64 5.49 0.43
CA GLY A 466 30.68 6.42 0.84
C GLY A 466 30.61 6.62 2.35
N THR A 467 31.64 6.14 3.04
CA THR A 467 32.02 6.59 4.38
C THR A 467 32.14 8.11 4.37
N THR A 468 31.33 8.79 5.17
CA THR A 468 31.57 10.20 5.52
C THR A 468 32.28 10.22 6.86
N SER A 469 33.48 10.80 6.86
CA SER A 469 34.30 11.14 8.04
C SER A 469 33.68 12.26 8.86
#